data_AF-V8N5Q2-F1
#
_entry.id   AF-V8N5Q2-F1
#
_cell.length_a   1.000
_cell.length_b   1.000
_cell.length_c   1.000
_cell.angle_alpha   90.00
_cell.angle_beta   90.00
_cell.angle_gamma   90.00
#
_symmetry.space_group_name_H-M   'P 1'
#
loop_
_entity.id
_entity.type
_entity.pdbx_description
1 polymer ?
#
loop_
_entity_poly.entity_id
_entity_poly.type
_entity_poly.pdbx_seq_one_letter_code
_entity_poly.pdbx_strand_id
1 'polypeptide(L)' 'GIITKLFCRHGYYLQAHPDGSIEGTREDGSGFTFFNLIPVGLRVVAIQSTTSGQYVAMNAEGYLYSSVSTLTLH' A
#
# COMPACT_ATOMS: atom_id res chain seq x y z
N GLY A 1 3.22 6.81 11.90
CA GLY A 1 3.60 6.63 10.48
C GLY A 1 3.52 7.96 9.76
N ILE A 2 3.71 7.96 8.44
CA ILE A 2 3.46 9.13 7.58
C ILE A 2 2.38 8.78 6.55
N ILE A 3 1.59 9.76 6.11
CA ILE A 3 0.75 9.62 4.93
C ILE A 3 1.57 10.11 3.74
N THR A 4 1.71 9.28 2.71
CA THR A 4 2.48 9.65 1.51
C THR A 4 2.00 8.90 0.27
N LYS A 5 2.46 9.36 -0.90
CA LYS A 5 2.30 8.65 -2.17
C LYS A 5 3.58 7.89 -2.49
N LEU A 6 3.45 6.72 -3.10
CA LEU A 6 4.59 5.91 -3.54
C LEU A 6 4.75 6.02 -5.06
N PHE A 7 5.69 6.86 -5.50
CA PHE A 7 5.99 7.06 -6.92
C PHE A 7 7.14 6.15 -7.37
N CYS A 8 6.92 5.35 -8.40
CA CYS A 8 7.94 4.48 -8.96
C CYS A 8 8.73 5.17 -10.07
N ARG A 9 9.95 4.71 -10.32
CA ARG A 9 10.84 5.26 -11.36
C ARG A 9 10.26 5.17 -12.78
N HIS A 10 9.28 4.30 -13.01
CA HIS A 10 8.60 4.15 -14.31
C HIS A 10 7.53 5.21 -14.58
N GLY A 11 7.31 6.17 -13.67
CA GLY A 11 6.39 7.28 -13.88
C GLY A 11 4.96 7.04 -13.39
N TYR A 12 4.76 6.13 -12.42
CA TYR A 12 3.45 5.78 -11.88
C TYR A 12 3.44 5.93 -10.36
N TYR A 13 2.34 6.44 -9.81
CA TYR A 13 2.00 6.28 -8.41
C TYR A 13 1.39 4.90 -8.18
N LEU A 14 1.76 4.23 -7.10
CA LEU A 14 1.01 3.08 -6.61
C LEU A 14 -0.41 3.55 -6.24
N GLN A 15 -1.43 2.77 -6.60
CA GLN A 15 -2.79 2.96 -6.11
C GLN A 15 -3.39 1.63 -5.64
N ALA A 16 -4.24 1.71 -4.62
CA ALA A 16 -4.96 0.57 -4.07
C ALA A 16 -6.46 0.90 -3.99
N HIS A 17 -7.26 0.18 -4.77
CA HIS A 17 -8.70 0.40 -4.86
C HIS A 17 -9.47 -0.31 -3.73
N PRO A 18 -10.71 0.11 -3.43
CA PRO A 18 -11.56 -0.55 -2.44
C PRO A 18 -11.85 -2.02 -2.74
N ASP A 19 -11.83 -2.42 -4.02
CA ASP A 19 -12.02 -3.81 -4.45
C ASP A 19 -10.80 -4.71 -4.21
N GLY A 20 -9.70 -4.13 -3.71
CA GLY A 20 -8.45 -4.84 -3.41
C GLY A 20 -7.47 -4.90 -4.57
N SER A 21 -7.78 -4.33 -5.74
CA SER A 21 -6.82 -4.21 -6.83
C SER A 21 -5.69 -3.23 -6.48
N ILE A 22 -4.47 -3.60 -6.86
CA ILE A 22 -3.24 -2.85 -6.61
C ILE A 22 -2.54 -2.66 -7.96
N GLU A 23 -2.36 -1.42 -8.37
CA GLU A 23 -1.80 -1.11 -9.69
C GLU A 23 -1.06 0.24 -9.69
N GLY A 24 -0.50 0.61 -10.85
CA GLY A 24 0.15 1.90 -11.06
C GLY A 24 -0.74 2.86 -11.85
N THR A 25 -0.83 4.11 -11.42
CA THR A 25 -1.53 5.19 -12.15
C THR A 25 -0.61 6.37 -12.46
N ARG A 26 -0.87 7.05 -13.58
CA ARG A 26 -0.25 8.34 -13.90
C ARG A 26 -1.07 9.51 -13.38
N GLU A 27 -2.28 9.25 -12.87
CA GLU A 27 -3.18 10.27 -12.34
C GLU A 27 -2.70 10.73 -10.97
N ASP A 28 -2.22 11.97 -10.90
CA ASP A 28 -1.77 12.57 -9.63
C ASP A 28 -2.96 12.86 -8.68
N GLY A 29 -4.17 13.05 -9.21
CA GLY A 29 -5.36 13.39 -8.44
C GLY A 29 -6.09 12.23 -7.75
N SER A 30 -5.70 10.97 -8.03
CA SER A 30 -6.43 9.80 -7.50
C SER A 30 -6.27 9.70 -5.98
N GLY A 31 -7.40 9.72 -5.26
CA GLY A 31 -7.45 9.54 -3.81
C GLY A 31 -6.94 8.18 -3.33
N PHE A 32 -6.85 7.20 -4.23
CA PHE A 32 -6.36 5.85 -3.96
C PHE A 32 -4.83 5.75 -3.93
N THR A 33 -4.11 6.85 -4.16
CA THR A 33 -2.63 6.90 -4.17
C THR A 33 -2.01 7.22 -2.81
N PHE A 34 -2.83 7.49 -1.79
CA PHE A 34 -2.36 7.82 -0.45
C PHE A 34 -2.29 6.59 0.45
N PHE A 35 -1.15 6.43 1.11
CA PHE A 35 -0.87 5.30 2.00
C PHE A 35 -0.35 5.78 3.35
N ASN A 36 -0.79 5.10 4.41
CA ASN A 36 -0.11 5.12 5.70
C ASN A 36 1.14 4.22 5.62
N LEU A 37 2.33 4.80 5.80
CA LEU A 37 3.56 4.06 6.08
C LEU A 37 3.73 3.95 7.60
N ILE A 38 3.42 2.77 8.13
CA ILE A 38 3.39 2.51 9.57
C ILE A 38 4.68 1.76 9.95
N PRO A 39 5.59 2.35 10.74
CA PRO A 39 6.78 1.64 11.19
C PRO A 39 6.38 0.48 12.11
N VAL A 40 6.89 -0.70 11.82
CA VAL A 40 6.64 -1.94 12.60
C VAL A 40 7.94 -2.60 13.07
N GLY A 41 9.08 -1.99 12.74
CA GLY A 41 10.42 -2.43 13.16
C GLY A 41 11.49 -1.49 12.62
N LEU A 42 12.76 -1.75 12.96
CA LEU A 42 13.87 -0.97 12.44
C LEU A 42 13.92 -1.11 10.91
N ARG A 43 13.58 -0.02 10.21
CA ARG A 43 13.50 0.02 8.72
C ARG A 43 12.45 -0.92 8.12
N VAL A 44 11.46 -1.35 8.90
CA VAL A 44 10.35 -2.19 8.43
C VAL A 44 9.06 -1.41 8.57
N VAL A 45 8.25 -1.41 7.50
CA VAL A 45 6.96 -0.70 7.45
C VAL A 45 5.83 -1.62 6.98
N ALA A 46 4.63 -1.40 7.52
CA ALA A 46 3.40 -1.80 6.88
C ALA A 46 2.91 -0.67 5.96
N ILE A 47 2.35 -1.03 4.81
CA ILE A 47 1.80 -0.10 3.83
C ILE A 47 0.28 -0.32 3.79
N GLN A 48 -0.48 0.68 4.22
CA GLN A 48 -1.93 0.59 4.33
C GLN A 48 -2.60 1.68 3.48
N SER A 49 -3.59 1.31 2.67
CA SER A 49 -4.41 2.28 1.94
C SER A 49 -5.17 3.19 2.92
N THR A 50 -5.12 4.50 2.71
CA THR A 50 -5.86 5.45 3.56
C THR A 50 -7.36 5.42 3.31
N THR A 51 -7.80 4.93 2.14
CA THR A 51 -9.22 4.93 1.75
C THR A 51 -9.93 3.66 2.16
N SER A 52 -9.29 2.50 2.01
CA SER A 52 -9.90 1.20 2.31
C SER A 52 -9.46 0.61 3.66
N GLY A 53 -8.36 1.11 4.24
CA GLY A 53 -7.76 0.55 5.45
C GLY A 53 -7.07 -0.81 5.24
N GLN A 54 -7.06 -1.33 4.01
CA GLN A 54 -6.42 -2.61 3.68
C GLN A 54 -4.90 -2.43 3.51
N TYR A 55 -4.15 -3.49 3.79
CA TYR A 55 -2.70 -3.54 3.70
C TYR A 55 -2.26 -4.12 2.36
N VAL A 56 -1.20 -3.56 1.79
CA VAL A 56 -0.46 -4.20 0.69
C VAL A 56 0.38 -5.32 1.28
N ALA A 57 0.11 -6.56 0.86
CA ALA A 57 0.80 -7.76 1.32
C ALA A 57 1.36 -8.56 0.14
N MET A 58 2.30 -9.47 0.42
CA MET A 58 2.90 -10.36 -0.57
C MET A 58 2.86 -11.78 -0.02
N ASN A 59 2.40 -12.74 -0.81
CA ASN A 59 2.40 -14.16 -0.42
C ASN A 59 3.76 -14.82 -0.73
N ALA A 60 3.90 -16.11 -0.38
CA ALA A 60 5.14 -16.86 -0.55
C ALA A 60 5.53 -17.07 -2.02
N GLU A 61 4.56 -17.00 -2.93
CA GLU A 61 4.76 -17.09 -4.38
C GLU A 61 5.18 -15.75 -5.01
N GLY A 62 5.24 -14.67 -4.23
CA GLY A 62 5.65 -13.34 -4.69
C GLY A 62 4.53 -12.49 -5.28
N TYR A 63 3.27 -12.93 -5.20
CA TYR A 63 2.13 -12.14 -5.65
C TYR A 63 1.72 -11.12 -4.60
N LEU A 64 1.51 -9.88 -5.06
CA LEU A 64 0.91 -8.84 -4.25
C LEU A 64 -0.59 -9.05 -4.13
N TYR A 65 -1.14 -8.77 -2.95
CA TYR A 65 -2.57 -8.79 -2.69
C TYR A 65 -2.95 -7.78 -1.60
N SER A 66 -4.23 -7.45 -1.54
CA SER A 66 -4.79 -6.60 -0.49
C SER A 66 -5.26 -7.45 0.69
N SER A 67 -4.84 -7.09 1.91
CA SER A 67 -5.14 -7.83 3.14
C SER A 67 -5.91 -6.97 4.14
N VAL A 68 -6.99 -7.54 4.70
CA VAL A 68 -7.73 -6.93 5.81
C VAL A 68 -7.12 -7.25 7.18
N SER A 69 -6.17 -8.19 7.24
CA SER A 69 -5.57 -8.62 8.50
C SER A 69 -4.63 -7.55 9.02
N THR A 70 -4.86 -7.11 10.25
CA THR A 70 -3.92 -6.29 11.00
C THR A 70 -2.63 -7.09 11.23
N LEU A 71 -1.48 -6.44 11.11
CA LEU A 71 -0.19 -7.08 11.34
C LEU A 71 -0.10 -7.53 12.81
N THR A 72 -0.26 -8.83 13.08
CA THR A 72 0.05 -9.42 14.39
C THR A 72 1.51 -9.84 14.35
N LEU A 73 2.40 -9.03 14.93
CA LEU A 73 3.78 -9.45 15.16
C LEU A 73 3.77 -10.48 16.29
N HIS A 74 4.13 -11.73 15.97
CA HIS A 74 4.45 -12.76 16.98
C HIS A 74 5.92 -12.68 17.36
#